data_AF-A0AAE0VZS4-F1
#
_entry.id   AF-A0AAE0VZS4-F1
#
_cell.length_a   1.000
_cell.length_b   1.000
_cell.length_c   1.000
_cell.angle_alpha   90.00
_cell.angle_beta   90.00
_cell.angle_gamma   90.00
#
_symmetry.space_group_name_H-M   'P 1'
#
loop_
_entity.id
_entity.type
_entity.pdbx_description
1 polymer ?
#
loop_
_entity_poly.entity_id
_entity_poly.type
_entity_poly.pdbx_seq_one_letter_code
_entity_poly.pdbx_strand_id
1 'polypeptide(L)'
;MPPLTQRKGPAYSISPRSRQRSLDVTPGPNTYSLPSTLGDHVVGMESGPGVSMLPRNDYFHFAKDLAKSPGPARYEVKTPSVTKRSNPKFSITGRNRPPSPKNIVPGPGAYSPETVTTHIKSSPRYHIGVKHSDFMLPTLTLADVND
;
A
#
# COMPACT_ATOMS: atom_id res chain seq x y z
N MET A 1 65.19 -75.58 35.67
CA MET A 1 66.03 -74.56 35.01
C MET A 1 67.07 -75.27 34.14
N PRO A 2 67.17 -74.96 32.85
CA PRO A 2 68.15 -75.62 31.96
C PRO A 2 69.58 -75.13 32.22
N PRO A 3 70.61 -75.96 31.94
CA PRO A 3 72.02 -75.68 32.23
C PRO A 3 72.57 -74.46 31.48
N LEU A 4 73.47 -73.71 32.14
CA LEU A 4 74.01 -72.41 31.72
C LEU A 4 74.92 -72.43 30.48
N THR A 5 75.13 -73.59 29.85
CA THR A 5 76.09 -73.82 28.75
C THR A 5 75.43 -74.09 27.40
N GLN A 6 74.19 -73.66 27.19
CA GLN A 6 73.55 -73.75 25.87
C GLN A 6 73.56 -72.39 25.16
N ARG A 7 74.31 -72.31 24.05
CA ARG A 7 74.26 -71.14 23.14
C ARG A 7 72.83 -71.01 22.60
N LYS A 8 72.12 -69.94 22.97
CA LYS A 8 70.87 -69.56 22.31
C LYS A 8 71.19 -68.80 21.03
N GLY A 9 70.51 -69.15 19.94
CA GLY A 9 70.56 -68.37 18.70
C GLY A 9 70.01 -66.96 18.90
N PRO A 10 70.37 -66.00 18.04
CA PRO A 10 69.90 -64.62 18.15
C PRO A 10 68.37 -64.56 18.02
N ALA A 11 67.72 -63.79 18.91
CA ALA A 11 66.29 -63.53 18.87
C ALA A 11 66.05 -62.10 18.38
N TYR A 12 65.27 -61.94 17.31
CA TYR A 12 64.94 -60.65 16.73
C TYR A 12 63.48 -60.32 17.03
N SER A 13 63.23 -59.16 17.63
CA SER A 13 61.89 -58.60 17.75
C SER A 13 61.64 -57.64 16.58
N ILE A 14 60.65 -57.92 15.74
CA ILE A 14 60.14 -56.95 14.77
C ILE A 14 59.03 -56.12 15.44
N SER A 15 59.17 -54.79 15.42
CA SER A 15 58.15 -53.88 15.98
C SER A 15 56.86 -53.95 15.14
N PRO A 16 55.68 -53.65 15.73
CA PRO A 16 54.44 -53.57 14.96
C PRO A 16 54.54 -52.47 13.90
N ARG A 17 53.90 -52.69 12.74
CA ARG A 17 53.93 -51.73 11.63
C ARG A 17 53.29 -50.41 12.04
N SER A 18 53.90 -49.30 11.62
CA SER A 18 53.36 -47.95 11.80
C SER A 18 51.92 -47.88 11.27
N ARG A 19 51.00 -47.36 12.09
CA ARG A 19 49.59 -47.17 11.71
C ARG A 19 49.56 -46.16 10.56
N GLN A 20 48.98 -46.51 9.42
CA GLN A 20 48.81 -45.56 8.33
C GLN A 20 48.04 -44.35 8.85
N ARG A 21 48.63 -43.15 8.71
CA ARG A 21 47.94 -41.88 8.98
C ARG A 21 46.62 -41.90 8.20
N SER A 22 45.56 -41.41 8.83
CA SER A 22 44.29 -41.14 8.16
C SER A 22 44.58 -40.44 6.84
N LEU A 23 44.08 -41.05 5.76
CA LEU A 23 44.27 -40.62 4.38
C LEU A 23 44.17 -39.10 4.30
N ASP A 24 45.19 -38.46 3.73
CA ASP A 24 45.09 -37.06 3.36
C ASP A 24 43.86 -36.95 2.45
N VAL A 25 42.91 -36.08 2.80
CA VAL A 25 41.72 -35.84 1.96
C VAL A 25 42.18 -34.98 0.79
N THR A 26 43.01 -35.56 -0.07
CA THR A 26 43.37 -34.95 -1.33
C THR A 26 42.16 -35.13 -2.25
N PRO A 27 41.57 -34.05 -2.75
CA PRO A 27 40.54 -34.15 -3.77
C PRO A 27 41.06 -35.06 -4.89
N GLY A 28 40.22 -35.98 -5.36
CA GLY A 28 40.54 -36.80 -6.52
C GLY A 28 40.90 -35.93 -7.73
N PRO A 29 41.63 -36.45 -8.73
CA PRO A 29 42.16 -35.66 -9.84
C PRO A 29 41.09 -34.86 -10.61
N ASN A 30 39.82 -35.28 -10.58
CA ASN A 30 38.69 -34.59 -11.23
C ASN A 30 37.84 -33.71 -10.30
N THR A 31 38.29 -33.42 -9.07
CA THR A 31 37.52 -32.61 -8.09
C THR A 31 38.08 -31.21 -7.87
N TYR A 32 39.14 -30.82 -8.58
CA TYR A 32 39.62 -29.45 -8.57
C TYR A 32 38.69 -28.56 -9.41
N SER A 33 37.91 -27.71 -8.75
CA SER A 33 37.20 -26.61 -9.41
C SER A 33 38.08 -25.36 -9.37
N LEU A 34 38.39 -24.81 -10.53
CA LEU A 34 39.08 -23.52 -10.62
C LEU A 34 38.10 -22.38 -10.33
N PRO A 35 38.53 -21.29 -9.69
CA PRO A 35 37.71 -20.09 -9.54
C PRO A 35 37.40 -19.48 -10.90
N SER A 36 36.19 -18.93 -11.07
CA SER A 36 35.81 -18.22 -12.30
C SER A 36 36.64 -16.95 -12.47
N THR A 37 37.19 -16.72 -13.66
CA THR A 37 37.93 -15.50 -14.01
C THR A 37 37.03 -14.42 -14.62
N LEU A 38 35.73 -14.67 -14.77
CA LEU A 38 34.76 -13.73 -15.30
C LEU A 38 34.13 -12.92 -14.16
N GLY A 39 34.35 -11.61 -14.16
CA GLY A 39 33.83 -10.71 -13.12
C GLY A 39 34.83 -10.48 -12.00
N ASP A 40 34.69 -11.21 -10.90
CA ASP A 40 35.41 -10.94 -9.66
C ASP A 40 36.92 -11.18 -9.78
N HIS A 41 37.70 -10.37 -9.04
CA HIS A 41 39.15 -10.45 -9.09
C HIS A 41 39.69 -11.68 -8.33
N VAL A 42 40.38 -12.56 -9.05
CA VAL A 42 41.05 -13.74 -8.49
C VAL A 42 42.55 -13.44 -8.37
N VAL A 43 43.11 -13.66 -7.17
CA VAL A 43 44.53 -13.41 -6.90
C VAL A 43 45.42 -14.29 -7.79
N GLY A 44 46.31 -13.67 -8.56
CA GLY A 44 47.28 -14.37 -9.43
C GLY A 44 46.83 -14.60 -10.87
N MET A 45 45.66 -14.10 -11.28
CA MET A 45 45.18 -14.13 -12.67
C MET A 45 44.54 -12.79 -13.05
N GLU A 46 44.62 -12.42 -14.32
CA GLU A 46 43.85 -11.27 -14.84
C GLU A 46 42.37 -11.62 -14.98
N SER A 47 41.49 -10.74 -14.52
CA SER A 47 40.04 -10.98 -14.47
C SER A 47 39.36 -10.31 -15.67
N GLY A 48 38.50 -11.06 -16.35
CA GLY A 48 37.72 -10.57 -17.49
C GLY A 48 36.56 -9.67 -17.05
N PRO A 49 36.00 -8.86 -17.97
CA PRO A 49 34.95 -7.90 -17.63
C PRO A 49 33.68 -8.61 -17.13
N GLY A 50 33.21 -8.20 -15.94
CA GLY A 50 31.91 -8.60 -15.41
C GLY A 50 30.78 -7.83 -16.09
N VAL A 51 30.21 -8.38 -17.16
CA VAL A 51 29.09 -7.74 -17.86
C VAL A 51 27.78 -8.39 -17.40
N SER A 52 26.95 -7.63 -16.69
CA SER A 52 25.57 -8.02 -16.41
C SER A 52 24.64 -7.41 -17.45
N MET A 53 23.81 -8.23 -18.10
CA MET A 53 22.67 -7.72 -18.86
C MET A 53 21.57 -7.32 -17.85
N LEU A 54 21.21 -6.03 -17.80
CA LEU A 54 20.09 -5.58 -16.98
C LEU A 54 18.80 -6.31 -17.41
N PRO A 55 17.85 -6.57 -16.50
CA PRO A 55 16.53 -7.08 -16.89
C PRO A 55 15.88 -6.12 -17.88
N ARG A 56 15.08 -6.66 -18.81
CA ARG A 56 14.31 -5.84 -19.77
C ARG A 56 13.37 -4.93 -18.99
N ASN A 57 13.70 -3.64 -18.90
CA ASN A 57 12.89 -2.66 -18.19
C ASN A 57 11.71 -2.23 -19.08
N ASP A 58 10.51 -2.64 -18.68
CA ASP A 58 9.26 -2.32 -19.36
C ASP A 58 8.88 -0.83 -19.36
N TYR A 59 9.52 -0.01 -18.52
CA TYR A 59 9.15 1.37 -18.32
C TYR A 59 9.46 2.28 -19.52
N PHE A 60 10.57 2.03 -20.23
CA PHE A 60 11.02 2.83 -21.40
C PHE A 60 10.93 2.07 -22.73
N HIS A 61 10.21 0.95 -22.78
CA HIS A 61 10.01 0.19 -24.01
C HIS A 61 8.98 0.89 -24.92
N PHE A 62 9.44 1.45 -26.04
CA PHE A 62 8.63 2.15 -27.06
C PHE A 62 7.33 1.40 -27.46
N ALA A 63 7.38 0.06 -27.54
CA ALA A 63 6.22 -0.75 -27.89
C ALA A 63 5.09 -0.71 -26.83
N LYS A 64 5.45 -0.58 -25.54
CA LYS A 64 4.49 -0.45 -24.43
C LYS A 64 4.07 1.00 -24.18
N ASP A 65 4.96 1.96 -24.44
CA ASP A 65 4.63 3.39 -24.29
C ASP A 65 3.64 3.87 -25.36
N LEU A 66 3.75 3.35 -26.60
CA LEU A 66 2.77 3.58 -27.66
C LEU A 66 1.37 3.03 -27.33
N ALA A 67 1.27 2.04 -26.43
CA ALA A 67 -0.02 1.51 -25.99
C ALA A 67 -0.73 2.43 -24.97
N LYS A 68 0.01 3.33 -24.31
CA LYS A 68 -0.50 4.28 -23.33
C LYS A 68 -1.00 5.57 -23.96
N SER A 69 -0.44 5.98 -25.09
CA SER A 69 -0.95 7.11 -25.86
C SER A 69 -2.14 6.65 -26.73
N PRO A 70 -3.32 7.28 -26.60
CA PRO A 70 -4.41 6.98 -27.51
C PRO A 70 -3.96 7.31 -28.94
N GLY A 71 -3.99 6.31 -29.83
CA GLY A 71 -3.69 6.52 -31.24
C GLY A 71 -4.60 7.59 -31.87
N PRO A 72 -4.23 8.17 -33.01
CA PRO A 72 -4.98 9.29 -33.63
C PRO A 72 -6.44 8.95 -33.93
N ALA A 73 -6.77 7.68 -34.16
CA ALA A 73 -8.13 7.20 -34.38
C ALA A 73 -8.93 6.92 -33.09
N ARG A 74 -8.33 7.03 -31.90
CA ARG A 74 -9.00 6.79 -30.60
C ARG A 74 -9.67 8.05 -30.03
N TYR A 75 -9.37 9.23 -30.57
CA TYR A 75 -10.06 10.46 -30.15
C TYR A 75 -11.50 10.46 -30.68
N GLU A 76 -12.47 10.49 -29.78
CA GLU A 76 -13.88 10.65 -30.13
C GLU A 76 -14.17 12.09 -30.56
N VAL A 77 -14.92 12.27 -31.65
CA VAL A 77 -15.37 13.58 -32.11
C VAL A 77 -16.44 14.11 -31.16
N LYS A 78 -16.03 14.97 -30.22
CA LYS A 78 -16.97 15.64 -29.31
C LYS A 78 -17.87 16.61 -30.09
N THR A 79 -19.15 16.66 -29.73
CA THR A 79 -20.06 17.66 -30.30
C THR A 79 -19.59 19.08 -29.92
N PRO A 80 -19.74 20.07 -30.82
CA PRO A 80 -19.25 21.43 -30.59
C PRO A 80 -19.92 22.13 -29.38
N SER A 81 -21.06 21.63 -28.89
CA SER A 81 -21.71 22.10 -27.66
C SER A 81 -20.90 21.82 -26.39
N VAL A 82 -19.92 20.91 -26.43
CA VAL A 82 -19.09 20.55 -25.27
C VAL A 82 -17.96 21.56 -25.07
N THR A 83 -17.40 22.09 -26.16
CA THR A 83 -16.27 23.03 -26.12
C THR A 83 -16.70 24.48 -26.31
N LYS A 84 -17.79 24.71 -27.06
CA LYS A 84 -18.32 26.04 -27.33
C LYS A 84 -19.65 26.23 -26.62
N ARG A 85 -19.95 27.48 -26.27
CA ARG A 85 -21.23 27.87 -25.71
C ARG A 85 -22.36 27.52 -26.69
N SER A 86 -23.31 26.70 -26.25
CA SER A 86 -24.48 26.32 -27.04
C SER A 86 -25.35 27.53 -27.36
N ASN A 87 -25.94 27.54 -28.55
CA ASN A 87 -26.97 28.50 -28.93
C ASN A 87 -28.19 28.41 -28.01
N PRO A 88 -28.95 29.51 -27.83
CA PRO A 88 -30.20 29.49 -27.09
C PRO A 88 -31.19 28.52 -27.73
N LYS A 89 -31.87 27.70 -26.91
CA LYS A 89 -32.90 26.75 -27.36
C LYS A 89 -34.28 27.36 -27.10
N PHE A 90 -35.02 27.65 -28.15
CA PHE A 90 -36.39 28.18 -28.10
C PHE A 90 -37.41 27.04 -28.10
N SER A 91 -38.54 27.21 -27.40
CA SER A 91 -39.68 26.29 -27.42
C SER A 91 -40.96 27.09 -27.61
N ILE A 92 -41.90 26.57 -28.42
CA ILE A 92 -43.19 27.22 -28.67
C ILE A 92 -44.07 27.19 -27.40
N THR A 93 -43.94 26.14 -26.59
CA THR A 93 -44.62 26.03 -25.30
C THR A 93 -43.80 26.64 -24.18
N GLY A 94 -44.48 27.31 -23.23
CA GLY A 94 -43.88 27.81 -21.99
C GLY A 94 -43.31 26.67 -21.14
N ARG A 95 -42.10 26.86 -20.61
CA ARG A 95 -41.47 25.92 -19.68
C ARG A 95 -42.10 26.09 -18.30
N ASN A 96 -43.25 25.45 -18.08
CA ASN A 96 -43.89 25.44 -16.77
C ASN A 96 -43.07 24.57 -15.83
N ARG A 97 -42.30 25.20 -14.94
CA ARG A 97 -41.84 24.50 -13.74
C ARG A 97 -43.06 24.35 -12.83
N PRO A 98 -43.43 23.14 -12.39
CA PRO A 98 -44.49 23.01 -11.40
C PRO A 98 -44.09 23.83 -10.17
N PRO A 99 -45.03 24.53 -9.52
CA PRO A 99 -44.73 25.24 -8.28
C PRO A 99 -44.17 24.23 -7.28
N SER A 100 -43.08 24.61 -6.60
CA SER A 100 -42.58 23.82 -5.48
C SER A 100 -43.71 23.63 -4.47
N PRO A 101 -43.91 22.43 -3.91
CA PRO A 101 -44.91 22.23 -2.88
C PRO A 101 -44.65 23.25 -1.75
N LYS A 102 -45.67 24.04 -1.40
CA LYS A 102 -45.60 25.03 -0.32
C LYS A 102 -45.49 24.37 1.05
N ASN A 103 -46.01 23.17 1.17
CA ASN A 103 -46.08 22.41 2.42
C ASN A 103 -45.32 21.10 2.27
N ILE A 104 -44.55 20.76 3.30
CA ILE A 104 -43.97 19.42 3.44
C ILE A 104 -45.12 18.48 3.80
N VAL A 105 -45.42 17.53 2.93
CA VAL A 105 -46.39 16.46 3.21
C VAL A 105 -45.62 15.31 3.83
N PRO A 106 -45.75 15.04 5.15
CA PRO A 106 -45.06 13.93 5.77
C PRO A 106 -45.56 12.60 5.21
N GLY A 107 -44.65 11.64 5.07
CA GLY A 107 -44.96 10.29 4.61
C GLY A 107 -45.80 9.50 5.63
N PRO A 108 -46.33 8.33 5.23
CA PRO A 108 -47.02 7.43 6.15
C PRO A 108 -46.08 7.06 7.32
N GLY A 109 -46.53 7.26 8.56
CA GLY A 109 -45.74 7.02 9.77
C GLY A 109 -44.92 8.22 10.29
N ALA A 110 -44.79 9.30 9.53
CA ALA A 110 -44.15 10.55 9.99
C ALA A 110 -45.14 11.54 10.64
N TYR A 111 -46.44 11.20 10.66
CA TYR A 111 -47.45 11.97 11.38
C TYR A 111 -47.33 11.70 12.88
N SER A 112 -47.19 12.76 13.68
CA SER A 112 -47.19 12.70 15.15
C SER A 112 -48.29 13.61 15.69
N PRO A 113 -49.56 13.15 15.73
CA PRO A 113 -50.67 13.99 16.19
C PRO A 113 -50.54 14.39 17.68
N GLU A 114 -49.86 13.56 18.48
CA GLU A 114 -49.66 13.79 19.93
C GLU A 114 -48.85 15.06 20.25
N THR A 115 -48.04 15.55 19.30
CA THR A 115 -47.25 16.78 19.49
C THR A 115 -48.00 18.05 19.11
N VAL A 116 -49.18 17.92 18.49
CA VAL A 116 -49.95 19.04 17.95
C VAL A 116 -50.89 19.58 19.03
N THR A 117 -50.46 20.61 19.75
CA THR A 117 -51.28 21.28 20.78
C THR A 117 -52.17 22.40 20.25
N THR A 118 -52.13 22.69 18.94
CA THR A 118 -52.86 23.81 18.31
C THR A 118 -54.38 23.70 18.42
N HIS A 119 -54.91 22.48 18.52
CA HIS A 119 -56.35 22.21 18.69
C HIS A 119 -56.82 22.41 20.15
N ILE A 120 -55.90 22.48 21.11
CA ILE A 120 -56.19 22.63 22.52
C ILE A 120 -56.42 24.12 22.81
N LYS A 121 -57.57 24.46 23.39
CA LYS A 121 -57.85 25.84 23.81
C LYS A 121 -56.90 26.20 24.96
N SER A 122 -55.93 27.07 24.67
CA SER A 122 -55.06 27.69 25.66
C SER A 122 -55.40 29.17 25.80
N SER A 123 -55.32 29.71 27.01
CA SER A 123 -55.36 31.16 27.20
C SER A 123 -54.19 31.82 26.46
N PRO A 124 -54.39 32.99 25.83
CA PRO A 124 -53.31 33.73 25.18
C PRO A 124 -52.22 34.06 26.21
N ARG A 125 -50.96 33.80 25.85
CA ARG A 125 -49.78 34.10 26.67
C ARG A 125 -49.19 35.42 26.20
N TYR A 126 -49.38 36.47 26.98
CA TYR A 126 -48.78 37.78 26.73
C TYR A 126 -47.45 37.89 27.47
N HIS A 127 -46.49 38.58 26.85
CA HIS A 127 -45.25 38.98 27.48
C HIS A 127 -45.09 40.48 27.26
N ILE A 128 -44.67 41.21 28.30
CA ILE A 128 -44.32 42.63 28.20
C ILE A 128 -42.80 42.68 28.21
N GLY A 129 -42.19 43.09 27.09
CA GLY A 129 -40.73 43.19 26.94
C GLY A 129 -40.22 42.67 25.59
N VAL A 130 -39.01 43.10 25.22
CA VAL A 130 -38.31 42.62 24.03
C VAL A 130 -37.87 41.17 24.26
N LYS A 131 -38.35 40.24 23.42
CA LYS A 131 -37.82 38.87 23.39
C LYS A 131 -36.45 38.91 22.73
N HIS A 132 -35.42 38.64 23.51
CA HIS A 132 -34.05 38.53 23.03
C HIS A 132 -33.91 37.17 22.31
N SER A 133 -32.95 37.04 21.39
CA SER A 133 -32.69 35.73 20.75
C SER A 133 -32.30 34.69 21.81
N ASP A 134 -32.60 33.41 21.53
CA ASP A 134 -32.30 32.28 22.44
C ASP A 134 -30.81 32.14 22.79
N PHE A 135 -29.94 32.90 22.12
CA PHE A 135 -28.48 32.92 22.29
C PHE A 135 -27.94 34.17 23.00
N MET A 136 -28.77 34.83 23.80
CA MET A 136 -28.31 36.00 24.57
C MET A 136 -27.72 35.56 25.90
N LEU A 137 -26.45 35.91 26.11
CA LEU A 137 -25.74 35.66 27.35
C LEU A 137 -26.44 36.40 28.49
N PRO A 138 -26.70 35.76 29.65
CA PRO A 138 -27.16 36.49 30.81
C PRO A 138 -26.10 37.55 31.15
N THR A 139 -26.54 38.79 31.29
CA THR A 139 -25.68 39.87 31.75
C THR A 139 -25.28 39.56 33.18
N LEU A 140 -24.04 39.09 33.41
CA LEU A 140 -23.49 38.93 34.74
C LEU A 140 -23.47 40.31 35.40
N THR A 141 -24.25 40.47 36.46
CA THR A 141 -24.24 41.72 37.21
C THR A 141 -23.01 41.72 38.12
N LEU A 142 -22.42 42.87 38.42
CA LEU A 142 -21.26 42.98 39.33
C LEU A 142 -21.56 42.43 40.75
N ALA A 143 -22.83 42.11 41.05
CA ALA A 143 -23.23 41.42 42.27
C ALA A 143 -22.89 39.91 42.26
N ASP A 144 -22.65 39.31 41.08
CA ASP A 144 -22.39 37.88 40.92
C ASP A 144 -20.88 37.53 40.84
N VAL A 145 -19.99 38.50 41.08
CA VAL A 145 -18.51 38.35 40.94
C VAL A 145 -17.79 38.11 42.27
N ASN A 146 -18.51 38.02 43.40
CA ASN A 146 -17.91 37.69 44.69
C ASN A 146 -18.42 36.35 45.22
N ASP A 147 -17.84 35.28 44.69
CA ASP A 147 -17.47 34.03 45.39
C ASP A 147 -16.26 33.41 44.67
#